data_AF-A0A3D5VBW4-F1
#
_entry.id   AF-A0A3D5VBW4-F1
#
_cell.length_a   1.000
_cell.length_b   1.000
_cell.length_c   1.000
_cell.angle_alpha   90.00
_cell.angle_beta   90.00
_cell.angle_gamma   90.00
#
_symmetry.space_group_name_H-M   'P 1'
#
loop_
_entity.id
_entity.type
_entity.pdbx_description
1 polymer ?
#
loop_
_entity_poly.entity_id
_entity_poly.type
_entity_poly.pdbx_seq_one_letter_code
_entity_poly.pdbx_strand_id
1 'polypeptide(L)'
;VIFALYLTGIVLAIIFGLIFKKTLFKGETSTFVMELSPYHLPTFNGIMLHTWQRLKGFIIRAGKVIVIFIIILTVLNSVGIDGSLGNQDSENSVLSYIGKKISPIFQPMGVQQKNWPAVVGMMTGIFAKETVVGTLDALYSQLAGTQQQVEEETGYDFTSGIVASFRAIATGFGIIEAKDGETTLQKGVTREMMNRFGGKNNAFAYLLFILIYAPCVAVIGAIYKETNLKWTFFSVSYLTMLAWLVATLFYQVSIIAIQPAVSLGWILGISLIFFGFYKTLQKIKPGETF
;
A
#
# COMPACT_ATOMS: atom_id res chain seq x y z
N VAL A 1 -5.82 13.36 -12.28
CA VAL A 1 -5.44 11.98 -11.90
C VAL A 1 -5.89 11.63 -10.49
N ILE A 2 -5.50 12.41 -9.47
CA ILE A 2 -5.87 12.20 -8.06
C ILE A 2 -7.40 12.11 -7.87
N PHE A 3 -8.16 13.06 -8.42
CA PHE A 3 -9.63 13.03 -8.34
C PHE A 3 -10.25 11.75 -8.95
N ALA A 4 -9.71 11.27 -10.08
CA ALA A 4 -10.17 10.04 -10.72
C ALA A 4 -9.87 8.80 -9.86
N LEU A 5 -8.72 8.75 -9.18
CA LEU A 5 -8.41 7.68 -8.22
C LEU A 5 -9.40 7.66 -7.05
N TYR A 6 -9.72 8.82 -6.47
CA TYR A 6 -10.71 8.91 -5.39
C TYR A 6 -12.07 8.40 -5.83
N LEU A 7 -12.56 8.86 -6.99
CA LEU A 7 -13.86 8.43 -7.53
C LEU A 7 -13.86 6.92 -7.81
N THR A 8 -12.79 6.40 -8.42
CA THR A 8 -12.66 4.96 -8.71
C THR A 8 -12.66 4.13 -7.43
N GLY A 9 -11.97 4.60 -6.38
CA GLY A 9 -11.99 3.96 -5.06
C GLY A 9 -13.39 3.88 -4.45
N ILE A 10 -14.16 4.96 -4.50
CA ILE A 10 -15.55 5.01 -4.01
C ILE A 10 -16.43 4.02 -4.79
N VAL A 11 -16.35 4.04 -6.12
CA VAL A 11 -17.14 3.14 -6.99
C VAL A 11 -16.79 1.67 -6.71
N LEU A 12 -15.50 1.33 -6.62
CA LEU A 12 -15.06 -0.02 -6.29
C LEU A 12 -15.56 -0.47 -4.92
N ALA A 13 -15.49 0.39 -3.90
CA ALA A 13 -15.98 0.07 -2.56
C ALA A 13 -17.49 -0.24 -2.56
N ILE A 14 -18.30 0.52 -3.31
CA ILE A 14 -19.74 0.27 -3.47
C ILE A 14 -19.97 -1.08 -4.17
N ILE A 15 -19.28 -1.34 -5.29
CA ILE A 15 -19.41 -2.60 -6.04
C ILE A 15 -19.06 -3.80 -5.16
N PHE A 16 -17.93 -3.78 -4.46
CA PHE A 16 -17.52 -4.88 -3.59
C PHE A 16 -18.43 -5.05 -2.38
N GLY A 17 -18.89 -3.95 -1.77
CA GLY A 17 -19.87 -3.98 -0.69
C GLY A 17 -21.17 -4.66 -1.11
N LEU A 18 -21.66 -4.37 -2.33
CA LEU A 18 -22.86 -5.01 -2.88
C LEU A 18 -22.65 -6.50 -3.20
N ILE A 19 -21.48 -6.87 -3.73
CA ILE A 19 -21.13 -8.28 -3.98
C ILE A 19 -21.14 -9.06 -2.66
N PHE A 20 -20.43 -8.57 -1.64
CA PHE A 20 -20.31 -9.23 -0.34
C PHE A 20 -21.61 -9.30 0.43
N LYS A 21 -22.43 -8.24 0.39
CA LYS A 21 -23.78 -8.25 0.96
C LYS A 21 -24.64 -9.37 0.36
N LYS A 22 -24.51 -9.63 -0.95
CA LYS A 22 -25.30 -10.66 -1.65
C LYS A 22 -24.71 -12.07 -1.57
N THR A 23 -23.43 -12.23 -1.27
CA THR A 23 -22.77 -13.54 -1.19
C THR A 23 -22.50 -13.98 0.24
N LEU A 24 -21.62 -13.26 0.94
CA LEU A 24 -21.01 -13.71 2.18
C LEU A 24 -21.84 -13.38 3.43
N PHE A 25 -22.57 -12.25 3.42
CA PHE A 25 -23.28 -11.73 4.59
C PHE A 25 -24.80 -11.95 4.58
N LYS A 26 -25.26 -13.06 4.01
CA LYS A 26 -26.66 -13.49 4.14
C LYS A 26 -26.89 -14.10 5.52
N GLY A 27 -26.93 -13.27 6.55
CA GLY A 27 -27.34 -13.69 7.90
C GLY A 27 -28.84 -13.57 8.09
N GLU A 28 -29.42 -14.45 8.91
CA GLU A 28 -30.80 -14.26 9.39
C GLU A 28 -30.85 -12.99 10.24
N THR A 29 -31.91 -12.20 10.07
CA THR A 29 -32.14 -11.02 10.90
C THR A 29 -32.36 -11.47 12.33
N SER A 30 -31.33 -11.35 13.18
CA SER A 30 -31.53 -11.59 14.61
C SER A 30 -32.49 -10.53 15.14
N THR A 31 -33.67 -10.96 15.58
CA THR A 31 -34.64 -10.12 16.28
C THR A 31 -34.10 -9.82 17.68
N PHE A 32 -33.02 -9.04 17.76
CA PHE A 32 -32.59 -8.46 19.01
C PHE A 32 -33.40 -7.19 19.23
N VAL A 33 -34.36 -7.28 20.15
CA VAL A 33 -34.88 -6.10 20.83
C VAL A 33 -33.73 -5.58 21.69
N MET A 34 -33.01 -4.59 21.16
CA MET A 34 -31.93 -3.93 21.89
C MET A 34 -32.56 -2.83 22.74
N GLU A 35 -32.91 -3.16 23.98
CA GLU A 35 -33.30 -2.14 24.95
C GLU A 35 -32.09 -1.28 25.27
N LEU A 36 -32.17 0.01 24.96
CA LEU A 36 -31.08 0.94 25.20
C LEU A 36 -31.00 1.20 26.71
N SER A 37 -29.90 0.79 27.34
CA SER A 37 -29.60 1.16 28.73
C SER A 37 -29.46 2.70 28.85
N PRO A 38 -29.78 3.32 30.00
CA PRO A 38 -29.67 4.76 30.18
C PRO A 38 -28.29 5.29 29.79
N TYR A 39 -28.24 6.23 28.84
CA TYR A 39 -27.00 6.82 28.36
C TYR A 39 -26.43 7.75 29.43
N HIS A 40 -25.24 7.43 29.93
CA HIS A 40 -24.52 8.28 30.87
C HIS A 40 -23.56 9.18 30.10
N LEU A 41 -23.58 10.49 30.39
CA LEU A 41 -22.67 11.45 29.78
C LEU A 41 -21.22 11.12 30.20
N PRO A 42 -20.32 10.86 29.25
CA PRO A 42 -18.96 10.50 29.58
C PRO A 42 -18.19 11.72 30.09
N THR A 43 -17.43 11.55 31.18
CA THR A 43 -16.57 12.61 31.72
C THR A 43 -15.28 12.73 30.90
N PHE A 44 -14.81 13.96 30.65
CA PHE A 44 -13.60 14.21 29.85
C PHE A 44 -12.38 13.43 30.36
N ASN A 45 -12.17 13.43 31.68
CA ASN A 45 -11.06 12.71 32.31
C ASN A 45 -11.16 11.19 32.11
N GLY A 46 -12.39 10.64 32.16
CA GLY A 46 -12.63 9.23 31.90
C GLY A 46 -12.31 8.86 30.44
N ILE A 47 -12.79 9.66 29.48
CA ILE A 47 -12.49 9.46 28.05
C ILE A 47 -10.99 9.52 27.81
N MET A 48 -10.30 10.53 28.33
CA MET A 48 -8.87 10.73 28.11
C MET A 48 -8.04 9.59 28.72
N LEU A 49 -8.36 9.17 29.96
CA LEU A 49 -7.69 8.05 30.61
C LEU A 49 -7.89 6.74 29.83
N HIS A 50 -9.13 6.42 29.44
CA HIS A 50 -9.42 5.19 28.71
C HIS A 50 -8.81 5.20 27.31
N THR A 51 -8.82 6.35 26.63
CA THR A 51 -8.17 6.53 25.34
C THR A 51 -6.67 6.34 25.46
N TRP A 52 -6.05 6.93 26.49
CA TRP A 52 -4.62 6.77 26.76
C TRP A 52 -4.23 5.32 27.08
N GLN A 53 -5.01 4.62 27.91
CA GLN A 53 -4.77 3.21 28.23
C GLN A 53 -4.87 2.32 26.98
N ARG A 54 -5.88 2.57 26.12
CA ARG A 54 -6.01 1.86 24.84
C ARG A 54 -4.87 2.20 23.89
N LEU A 55 -4.49 3.46 23.78
CA LEU A 55 -3.38 3.93 22.94
C LEU A 55 -2.05 3.31 23.38
N LYS A 56 -1.69 3.38 24.67
CA LYS A 56 -0.49 2.74 25.21
C LYS A 56 -0.48 1.24 24.93
N GLY A 57 -1.62 0.58 25.13
CA GLY A 57 -1.78 -0.84 24.83
C GLY A 57 -1.64 -1.16 23.34
N PHE A 58 -2.05 -0.26 22.44
CA PHE A 58 -1.87 -0.38 21.00
C PHE A 58 -0.40 -0.18 20.63
N ILE A 59 0.24 0.90 21.09
CA ILE A 59 1.64 1.23 20.81
C ILE A 59 2.57 0.07 21.19
N ILE A 60 2.43 -0.49 22.39
CA ILE A 60 3.32 -1.56 22.85
C ILE A 60 3.11 -2.86 22.04
N ARG A 61 1.86 -3.19 21.67
CA ARG A 61 1.57 -4.44 20.95
C ARG A 61 1.91 -4.34 19.47
N ALA A 62 1.46 -3.28 18.78
CA ALA A 62 1.75 -3.05 17.37
C ALA A 62 3.24 -2.72 17.17
N GLY A 63 3.82 -1.90 18.05
CA GLY A 63 5.22 -1.49 17.97
C GLY A 63 6.19 -2.66 18.02
N LYS A 64 5.97 -3.66 18.88
CA LYS A 64 6.80 -4.88 18.91
C LYS A 64 6.85 -5.60 17.56
N VAL A 65 5.71 -5.68 16.86
CA VAL A 65 5.62 -6.32 15.55
C VAL A 65 6.32 -5.46 14.49
N ILE A 66 6.02 -4.16 14.47
CA ILE A 66 6.60 -3.21 13.50
C ILE A 66 8.13 -3.15 13.61
N VAL A 67 8.68 -3.08 14.81
CA VAL A 67 10.14 -3.02 15.04
C VAL A 67 10.84 -4.26 14.50
N ILE A 68 10.30 -5.46 14.75
CA ILE A 68 10.88 -6.71 14.23
C ILE A 68 10.90 -6.67 12.70
N PHE A 69 9.81 -6.25 12.06
CA PHE A 69 9.74 -6.16 10.60
C PHE A 69 10.67 -5.08 10.04
N ILE A 70 10.77 -3.91 10.66
CA ILE A 70 11.69 -2.85 10.22
C ILE A 70 13.13 -3.35 10.28
N ILE A 71 13.55 -4.03 11.36
CA ILE A 71 14.89 -4.61 11.46
C ILE A 71 15.15 -5.58 10.30
N ILE A 72 14.19 -6.46 10.01
CA ILE A 72 14.29 -7.39 8.87
C ILE A 72 14.44 -6.61 7.56
N LEU A 73 13.60 -5.60 7.31
CA LEU A 73 13.67 -4.79 6.10
C LEU A 73 14.99 -4.04 5.96
N THR A 74 15.50 -3.44 7.02
CA THR A 74 16.79 -2.73 7.02
C THR A 74 17.93 -3.69 6.70
N VAL A 75 17.91 -4.90 7.27
CA VAL A 75 18.90 -5.95 6.92
C VAL A 75 18.78 -6.32 5.45
N LEU A 76 17.57 -6.59 4.96
CA LEU A 76 17.34 -6.93 3.54
C LEU A 76 17.72 -5.80 2.58
N ASN A 77 17.61 -4.54 2.99
CA ASN A 77 18.00 -3.38 2.19
C ASN A 77 19.52 -3.15 2.22
N SER A 78 20.18 -3.38 3.35
CA SER A 78 21.62 -3.11 3.51
C SER A 78 22.52 -4.25 3.01
N VAL A 79 22.05 -5.49 3.10
CA VAL A 79 22.80 -6.68 2.69
C VAL A 79 22.66 -6.89 1.18
N GLY A 80 23.80 -7.00 0.50
CA GLY A 80 23.89 -7.39 -0.90
C GLY A 80 23.76 -8.91 -1.08
N ILE A 81 23.44 -9.35 -2.31
CA ILE A 81 23.36 -10.78 -2.66
C ILE A 81 24.69 -11.51 -2.35
N ASP A 82 25.82 -10.80 -2.48
CA ASP A 82 27.17 -11.32 -2.24
C ASP A 82 27.56 -11.35 -0.75
N GLY A 83 26.65 -10.96 0.16
CA GLY A 83 26.93 -10.83 1.59
C GLY A 83 27.66 -9.54 1.97
N SER A 84 27.91 -8.65 1.01
CA SER A 84 28.50 -7.32 1.28
C SER A 84 27.51 -6.39 1.98
N LEU A 85 28.00 -5.62 2.94
CA LEU A 85 27.24 -4.58 3.64
C LEU A 85 27.42 -3.23 2.94
N GLY A 86 26.40 -2.37 3.00
CA GLY A 86 26.45 -1.03 2.38
C GLY A 86 25.72 -0.93 1.04
N ASN A 87 24.86 -1.89 0.71
CA ASN A 87 24.07 -1.89 -0.53
C ASN A 87 22.70 -1.19 -0.36
N GLN A 88 22.59 -0.27 0.61
CA GLN A 88 21.33 0.43 0.93
C GLN A 88 20.76 1.11 -0.32
N ASP A 89 19.47 0.90 -0.56
CA ASP A 89 18.69 1.44 -1.68
C ASP A 89 19.25 1.11 -3.08
N SER A 90 20.18 0.15 -3.14
CA SER A 90 20.87 -0.20 -4.37
C SER A 90 20.21 -1.34 -5.15
N GLU A 91 20.56 -1.41 -6.43
CA GLU A 91 20.19 -2.49 -7.34
C GLU A 91 20.59 -3.90 -6.85
N ASN A 92 21.59 -3.97 -5.97
CA ASN A 92 22.26 -5.19 -5.51
C ASN A 92 21.77 -5.68 -4.13
N SER A 93 20.88 -4.94 -3.48
CA SER A 93 20.31 -5.39 -2.19
C SER A 93 19.46 -6.65 -2.36
N VAL A 94 19.40 -7.46 -1.31
CA VAL A 94 18.52 -8.65 -1.28
C VAL A 94 17.06 -8.26 -1.53
N LEU A 95 16.64 -7.10 -1.01
CA LEU A 95 15.31 -6.55 -1.24
C LEU A 95 15.05 -6.26 -2.73
N SER A 96 15.99 -5.62 -3.42
CA SER A 96 15.92 -5.34 -4.87
C SER A 96 15.91 -6.62 -5.70
N TYR A 97 16.67 -7.64 -5.30
CA TYR A 97 16.66 -8.95 -5.94
C TYR A 97 15.29 -9.65 -5.86
N ILE A 98 14.68 -9.66 -4.66
CA ILE A 98 13.33 -10.20 -4.47
C ILE A 98 12.33 -9.42 -5.34
N GLY A 99 12.43 -8.09 -5.38
CA GLY A 99 11.61 -7.23 -6.24
C GLY A 99 11.73 -7.58 -7.73
N LYS A 100 12.96 -7.75 -8.24
CA LYS A 100 13.23 -8.17 -9.63
C LYS A 100 12.62 -9.53 -9.95
N LYS A 101 12.70 -10.49 -9.03
CA LYS A 101 12.15 -11.85 -9.20
C LYS A 101 10.62 -11.88 -9.19
N ILE A 102 9.97 -11.02 -8.42
CA ILE A 102 8.50 -10.93 -8.34
C ILE A 102 7.91 -10.08 -9.48
N SER A 103 8.66 -9.11 -10.01
CA SER A 103 8.25 -8.21 -11.10
C SER A 103 7.50 -8.85 -12.29
N PRO A 104 7.86 -10.04 -12.83
CA PRO A 104 7.09 -10.67 -13.91
C PRO A 104 5.60 -10.87 -13.59
N ILE A 105 5.24 -11.09 -12.33
CA ILE A 105 3.84 -11.26 -11.90
C ILE A 105 3.04 -9.97 -12.10
N PHE A 106 3.69 -8.81 -12.02
CA PHE A 106 3.07 -7.49 -12.17
C PHE A 106 3.14 -6.92 -13.59
N GLN A 107 3.78 -7.63 -14.54
CA GLN A 107 3.81 -7.22 -15.95
C GLN A 107 2.43 -7.04 -16.59
N PRO A 108 1.43 -7.93 -16.35
CA PRO A 108 0.11 -7.78 -16.93
C PRO A 108 -0.59 -6.48 -16.51
N MET A 109 -0.19 -5.91 -15.36
CA MET A 109 -0.71 -4.67 -14.79
C MET A 109 0.02 -3.41 -15.30
N GLY A 110 1.03 -3.58 -16.16
CA GLY A 110 1.81 -2.48 -16.73
C GLY A 110 3.10 -2.14 -15.97
N VAL A 111 3.45 -2.90 -14.92
CA VAL A 111 4.75 -2.77 -14.25
C VAL A 111 5.81 -3.53 -15.04
N GLN A 112 6.67 -2.80 -15.74
CA GLN A 112 7.74 -3.39 -16.53
C GLN A 112 8.81 -4.03 -15.64
N GLN A 113 9.54 -5.03 -16.16
CA GLN A 113 10.64 -5.68 -15.42
C GLN A 113 11.74 -4.69 -15.00
N LYS A 114 12.02 -3.69 -15.85
CA LYS A 114 12.96 -2.60 -15.53
C LYS A 114 12.48 -1.73 -14.36
N ASN A 115 11.17 -1.70 -14.12
CA ASN A 115 10.55 -1.02 -12.98
C ASN A 115 10.40 -1.93 -11.75
N TRP A 116 11.49 -2.64 -11.41
CA TRP A 116 11.58 -3.36 -10.15
C TRP A 116 11.44 -2.47 -8.89
N PRO A 117 11.82 -1.16 -8.89
CA PRO A 117 11.60 -0.30 -7.73
C PRO A 117 10.13 -0.16 -7.35
N ALA A 118 9.22 -0.15 -8.34
CA ALA A 118 7.78 -0.14 -8.09
C ALA A 118 7.32 -1.34 -7.25
N VAL A 119 7.86 -2.53 -7.52
CA VAL A 119 7.55 -3.77 -6.80
C VAL A 119 8.14 -3.75 -5.39
N VAL A 120 9.36 -3.24 -5.22
CA VAL A 120 9.96 -3.04 -3.89
C VAL A 120 9.11 -2.08 -3.07
N GLY A 121 8.64 -0.98 -3.68
CA GLY A 121 7.70 -0.04 -3.06
C GLY A 121 6.39 -0.71 -2.63
N MET A 122 5.82 -1.61 -3.44
CA MET A 122 4.62 -2.36 -3.02
C MET A 122 4.88 -3.24 -1.79
N MET A 123 6.06 -3.89 -1.75
CA MET A 123 6.46 -4.78 -0.65
C MET A 123 6.67 -3.99 0.65
N THR A 124 7.38 -2.86 0.59
CA THR A 124 7.61 -1.98 1.72
C THR A 124 6.30 -1.34 2.21
N GLY A 125 5.37 -1.10 1.29
CA GLY A 125 4.04 -0.59 1.59
C GLY A 125 3.16 -1.51 2.43
N ILE A 126 3.37 -2.83 2.41
CA ILE A 126 2.65 -3.78 3.28
C ILE A 126 2.86 -3.43 4.76
N PHE A 127 4.04 -2.88 5.08
CA PHE A 127 4.38 -2.49 6.45
C PHE A 127 3.74 -1.15 6.82
N ALA A 128 3.84 -0.16 5.94
CA ALA A 128 3.21 1.14 6.09
C ALA A 128 2.92 1.76 4.71
N LYS A 129 1.69 2.24 4.47
CA LYS A 129 1.31 2.74 3.14
C LYS A 129 2.13 3.97 2.71
N GLU A 130 2.55 4.80 3.67
CA GLU A 130 3.35 5.99 3.39
C GLU A 130 4.81 5.67 3.02
N THR A 131 5.36 4.53 3.45
CA THR A 131 6.74 4.17 3.13
C THR A 131 6.92 3.79 1.66
N VAL A 132 5.82 3.55 0.93
CA VAL A 132 5.87 3.38 -0.53
C VAL A 132 6.49 4.61 -1.17
N VAL A 133 6.07 5.82 -0.77
CA VAL A 133 6.57 7.06 -1.37
C VAL A 133 8.04 7.26 -1.05
N GLY A 134 8.44 7.08 0.22
CA GLY A 134 9.83 7.22 0.63
C GLY A 134 10.77 6.19 -0.02
N THR A 135 10.31 4.95 -0.18
CA THR A 135 11.12 3.90 -0.83
C THR A 135 11.23 4.10 -2.33
N LEU A 136 10.17 4.56 -3.00
CA LEU A 136 10.28 4.95 -4.40
C LEU A 136 11.24 6.14 -4.56
N ASP A 137 11.12 7.17 -3.72
CA ASP A 137 11.99 8.34 -3.77
C ASP A 137 13.47 7.97 -3.62
N ALA A 138 13.81 7.19 -2.59
CA ALA A 138 15.18 6.71 -2.37
C ALA A 138 15.72 5.91 -3.56
N LEU A 139 14.98 4.91 -4.03
CA LEU A 139 15.40 4.05 -5.14
C LEU A 139 15.50 4.83 -6.47
N TYR A 140 14.54 5.70 -6.79
CA TYR A 140 14.59 6.50 -8.02
C TYR A 140 15.65 7.59 -7.97
N SER A 141 15.92 8.19 -6.80
CA SER A 141 17.04 9.13 -6.63
C SER A 141 18.37 8.46 -6.89
N GLN A 142 18.59 7.27 -6.30
CA GLN A 142 19.78 6.50 -6.56
C GLN A 142 19.93 6.11 -8.04
N LEU A 143 18.83 5.69 -8.69
CA LEU A 143 18.82 5.32 -10.11
C LEU A 143 19.02 6.51 -11.04
N ALA A 144 18.59 7.71 -10.64
CA ALA A 144 18.84 8.94 -11.37
C ALA A 144 20.31 9.37 -11.30
N GLY A 145 21.19 8.59 -10.67
CA GLY A 145 22.58 8.97 -10.43
C GLY A 145 22.69 10.16 -9.47
N THR A 146 21.60 10.50 -8.79
CA THR A 146 21.61 11.44 -7.69
C THR A 146 22.10 10.66 -6.49
N GLN A 147 23.42 10.50 -6.40
CA GLN A 147 24.03 10.30 -5.11
C GLN A 147 23.55 11.49 -4.28
N GLN A 148 22.73 11.22 -3.26
CA GLN A 148 22.81 12.05 -2.07
C GLN A 148 24.29 12.06 -1.73
N GLN A 149 24.97 13.17 -2.04
CA GLN A 149 26.07 13.56 -1.19
C GLN A 149 25.45 13.52 0.19
N VAL A 150 25.80 12.50 0.95
CA VAL A 150 25.76 12.58 2.39
C VAL A 150 26.68 13.75 2.66
N GLU A 151 26.13 14.97 2.68
CA GLU A 151 26.77 16.04 3.42
C GLU A 151 27.04 15.42 4.78
N GLU A 152 28.31 15.37 5.15
CA GLU A 152 28.72 15.16 6.53
C GLU A 152 27.97 16.21 7.36
N GLU A 153 26.78 15.87 7.85
CA GLU A 153 26.09 16.72 8.81
C GLU A 153 26.88 16.64 10.11
N THR A 154 27.67 17.67 10.32
CA THR A 154 28.03 18.17 11.63
C THR A 154 26.76 18.26 12.48
N GLY A 155 26.58 17.32 13.41
CA GLY A 155 25.64 17.38 14.53
C GLY A 155 24.19 17.75 14.18
N TYR A 156 23.30 16.76 14.17
CA TYR A 156 21.86 16.97 14.08
C TYR A 156 21.36 17.98 15.14
N ASP A 157 20.89 19.15 14.70
CA ASP A 157 20.29 20.16 15.56
C ASP A 157 18.76 19.98 15.59
N PHE A 158 18.28 19.38 16.68
CA PHE A 158 16.87 19.04 16.88
C PHE A 158 15.95 20.26 16.76
N THR A 159 16.42 21.45 17.18
CA THR A 159 15.59 22.65 17.23
C THR A 159 15.32 23.21 15.83
N SER A 160 16.36 23.24 14.98
CA SER A 160 16.24 23.69 13.59
C SER A 160 15.40 22.71 12.76
N GLY A 161 15.55 21.40 13.00
CA GLY A 161 14.76 20.35 12.34
C GLY A 161 13.26 20.44 12.63
N ILE A 162 12.87 20.75 13.87
CA ILE A 162 11.45 20.99 14.23
C ILE A 162 10.92 22.21 13.49
N VAL A 163 11.64 23.34 13.51
CA VAL A 163 11.19 24.58 12.86
C VAL A 163 11.06 24.39 11.34
N ALA A 164 12.00 23.67 10.71
CA ALA A 164 11.94 23.33 9.30
C ALA A 164 10.71 22.47 8.97
N SER A 165 10.42 21.45 9.79
CA SER A 165 9.25 20.58 9.62
C SER A 165 7.93 21.37 9.71
N PHE A 166 7.79 22.28 10.67
CA PHE A 166 6.61 23.14 10.78
C PHE A 166 6.45 24.09 9.59
N ARG A 167 7.55 24.67 9.10
CA ARG A 167 7.52 25.50 7.88
C ARG A 167 7.09 24.70 6.66
N ALA A 168 7.58 23.46 6.51
CA ALA A 168 7.19 22.58 5.40
C ALA A 168 5.70 22.23 5.39
N ILE A 169 5.08 22.07 6.57
CA ILE A 169 3.62 21.90 6.68
C ILE A 169 2.91 23.19 6.21
N ALA A 170 3.35 24.35 6.69
CA ALA A 170 2.75 25.63 6.32
C ALA A 170 2.88 25.95 4.82
N THR A 171 4.00 25.60 4.19
CA THR A 171 4.15 25.70 2.73
C THR A 171 3.28 24.67 1.99
N GLY A 172 3.15 23.44 2.49
CA GLY A 172 2.28 22.42 1.91
C GLY A 172 0.79 22.80 1.91
N PHE A 173 0.34 23.58 2.88
CA PHE A 173 -1.02 24.15 2.94
C PHE A 173 -1.15 25.50 2.19
N GLY A 174 -0.09 26.00 1.56
CA GLY A 174 -0.11 27.28 0.83
C GLY A 174 -0.23 28.52 1.73
N ILE A 175 0.04 28.39 3.02
CA ILE A 175 0.01 29.50 4.00
C ILE A 175 1.25 30.40 3.83
N ILE A 176 2.36 29.82 3.35
CA ILE A 176 3.61 30.50 3.07
C ILE A 176 3.98 30.18 1.62
N GLU A 177 4.31 31.21 0.83
CA GLU A 177 4.84 31.01 -0.52
C GLU A 177 6.17 30.23 -0.44
N ALA A 178 6.16 29.04 -1.02
CA ALA A 178 7.39 28.30 -1.24
C ALA A 178 8.22 29.08 -2.26
N LYS A 179 9.49 29.36 -1.93
CA LYS A 179 10.44 29.85 -2.92
C LYS A 179 10.61 28.71 -3.93
N ASP A 180 9.98 28.85 -5.10
CA ASP A 180 9.99 27.87 -6.19
C ASP A 180 11.43 27.63 -6.66
N GLY A 181 12.08 26.70 -5.98
CA GLY A 181 13.32 26.07 -6.39
C GLY A 181 13.00 24.60 -6.53
N GLU A 182 12.29 24.23 -7.61
CA GLU A 182 12.24 22.85 -8.03
C GLU A 182 13.68 22.47 -8.42
N THR A 183 14.43 21.98 -7.43
CA THR A 183 15.86 21.70 -7.50
C THR A 183 16.09 20.80 -8.70
N THR A 184 17.13 21.06 -9.48
CA THR A 184 17.53 20.25 -10.66
C THR A 184 17.54 18.74 -10.35
N LEU A 185 17.85 18.39 -9.11
CA LEU A 185 17.73 17.08 -8.50
C LEU A 185 16.32 16.44 -8.64
N GLN A 186 15.27 17.17 -8.25
CA GLN A 186 13.90 16.68 -8.23
C GLN A 186 13.34 16.46 -9.64
N LYS A 187 13.81 17.25 -10.59
CA LYS A 187 13.54 17.06 -12.03
C LYS A 187 14.18 15.78 -12.57
N GLY A 188 15.36 15.40 -12.08
CA GLY A 188 16.05 14.16 -12.41
C GLY A 188 15.28 12.92 -11.95
N VAL A 189 14.89 12.88 -10.67
CA VAL A 189 14.10 11.80 -10.06
C VAL A 189 12.77 11.61 -10.80
N THR A 190 12.06 12.72 -11.04
CA THR A 190 10.76 12.70 -11.72
C THR A 190 10.89 12.17 -13.15
N ARG A 191 11.98 12.51 -13.86
CA ARG A 191 12.24 12.01 -15.21
C ARG A 191 12.52 10.51 -15.21
N GLU A 192 13.31 10.02 -14.27
CA GLU A 192 13.60 8.59 -14.17
C GLU A 192 12.34 7.78 -13.82
N MET A 193 11.50 8.29 -12.92
CA MET A 193 10.20 7.69 -12.62
C MET A 193 9.30 7.63 -13.86
N MET A 194 9.17 8.72 -14.62
CA MET A 194 8.38 8.73 -15.85
C MET A 194 8.90 7.74 -16.88
N ASN A 195 10.22 7.65 -17.06
CA ASN A 195 10.84 6.71 -17.99
C ASN A 195 10.56 5.25 -17.62
N ARG A 196 10.53 4.89 -16.33
CA ARG A 196 10.33 3.50 -15.88
C ARG A 196 8.88 3.07 -15.83
N PHE A 197 7.95 3.98 -15.50
CA PHE A 197 6.53 3.66 -15.61
C PHE A 197 6.07 3.55 -17.06
N GLY A 198 6.73 4.21 -18.01
CA GLY A 198 6.48 4.04 -19.45
C GLY A 198 5.15 4.63 -19.94
N GLY A 199 4.36 5.22 -19.06
CA GLY A 199 3.09 5.86 -19.40
C GLY A 199 2.24 6.23 -18.18
N LYS A 200 1.32 7.19 -18.37
CA LYS A 200 0.36 7.62 -17.34
C LYS A 200 -0.58 6.48 -16.90
N ASN A 201 -0.94 5.61 -17.84
CA ASN A 201 -1.88 4.51 -17.59
C ASN A 201 -1.26 3.43 -16.69
N ASN A 202 0.03 3.15 -16.86
CA ASN A 202 0.80 2.21 -16.04
C ASN A 202 0.91 2.71 -14.59
N ALA A 203 1.22 4.00 -14.43
CA ALA A 203 1.27 4.63 -13.10
C ALA A 203 -0.13 4.64 -12.44
N PHE A 204 -1.19 4.84 -13.21
CA PHE A 204 -2.55 4.77 -12.67
C PHE A 204 -2.93 3.36 -12.22
N ALA A 205 -2.62 2.34 -13.01
CA ALA A 205 -2.82 0.94 -12.63
C ALA A 205 -2.05 0.59 -11.34
N TYR A 206 -0.80 1.06 -11.24
CA TYR A 206 0.03 0.95 -10.03
C TYR A 206 -0.65 1.55 -8.79
N LEU A 207 -1.19 2.77 -8.91
CA LEU A 207 -1.88 3.44 -7.82
C LEU A 207 -3.20 2.75 -7.45
N LEU A 208 -3.94 2.22 -8.43
CA LEU A 208 -5.12 1.39 -8.16
C LEU A 208 -4.77 0.13 -7.37
N PHE A 209 -3.66 -0.53 -7.71
CA PHE A 209 -3.19 -1.67 -6.94
C PHE A 209 -2.89 -1.27 -5.49
N ILE A 210 -2.12 -0.18 -5.29
CA ILE A 210 -1.77 0.32 -3.95
C ILE A 210 -3.02 0.62 -3.10
N LEU A 211 -4.06 1.15 -3.74
CA LEU A 211 -5.31 1.51 -3.10
C LEU A 211 -6.07 0.29 -2.56
N ILE A 212 -5.96 -0.87 -3.22
CA ILE A 212 -6.82 -2.05 -2.96
C ILE A 212 -6.08 -3.19 -2.24
N TYR A 213 -4.77 -3.36 -2.48
CA TYR A 213 -4.02 -4.52 -1.98
C TYR A 213 -3.97 -4.55 -0.45
N ALA A 214 -3.46 -5.69 0.07
CA ALA A 214 -3.34 -6.00 1.49
C ALA A 214 -3.22 -4.78 2.43
N PRO A 215 -3.98 -4.77 3.54
CA PRO A 215 -3.91 -3.71 4.51
C PRO A 215 -2.56 -3.76 5.24
N CYS A 216 -2.20 -2.70 5.95
CA CYS A 216 -0.92 -2.65 6.63
C CYS A 216 -0.84 -3.65 7.81
N VAL A 217 0.37 -3.97 8.25
CA VAL A 217 0.63 -4.93 9.35
C VAL A 217 -0.18 -4.65 10.62
N ALA A 218 -0.48 -3.38 10.93
CA ALA A 218 -1.31 -3.01 12.07
C ALA A 218 -2.76 -3.56 11.96
N VAL A 219 -3.36 -3.43 10.78
CA VAL A 219 -4.72 -3.94 10.51
C VAL A 219 -4.71 -5.47 10.44
N ILE A 220 -3.69 -6.06 9.81
CA ILE A 220 -3.52 -7.53 9.77
C ILE A 220 -3.43 -8.09 11.20
N GLY A 221 -2.67 -7.44 12.07
CA GLY A 221 -2.55 -7.83 13.48
C GLY A 221 -3.87 -7.71 14.26
N ALA A 222 -4.70 -6.72 13.95
CA ALA A 222 -6.05 -6.59 14.53
C ALA A 222 -6.98 -7.73 14.06
N ILE A 223 -7.03 -7.99 12.76
CA ILE A 223 -7.84 -9.09 12.18
C ILE A 223 -7.43 -10.43 12.79
N TYR A 224 -6.13 -10.67 12.92
CA TYR A 224 -5.61 -11.88 13.55
C TYR A 224 -6.08 -12.07 14.99
N LYS A 225 -6.17 -10.98 15.75
CA LYS A 225 -6.60 -11.01 17.15
C LYS A 225 -8.12 -11.17 17.31
N GLU A 226 -8.90 -10.67 16.36
CA GLU A 226 -10.37 -10.66 16.44
C GLU A 226 -11.02 -11.87 15.76
N THR A 227 -10.36 -12.46 14.77
CA THR A 227 -10.92 -13.58 14.01
C THR A 227 -10.07 -14.83 14.23
N ASN A 228 -9.26 -15.25 13.26
CA ASN A 228 -8.30 -16.34 13.37
C ASN A 228 -7.23 -16.21 12.26
N LEU A 229 -6.19 -17.05 12.32
CA LEU A 229 -5.10 -17.06 11.33
C LEU A 229 -5.62 -17.36 9.91
N LYS A 230 -6.57 -18.28 9.78
CA LYS A 230 -7.16 -18.67 8.48
C LYS A 230 -7.86 -17.50 7.80
N TRP A 231 -8.68 -16.75 8.54
CA TRP A 231 -9.37 -15.54 8.07
C TRP A 231 -8.40 -14.41 7.75
N THR A 232 -7.33 -14.27 8.53
CA THR A 232 -6.30 -13.26 8.27
C THR A 232 -5.62 -13.52 6.93
N PHE A 233 -5.16 -14.76 6.71
CA PHE A 233 -4.53 -15.15 5.44
C PHE A 233 -5.50 -15.04 4.26
N PHE A 234 -6.74 -15.48 4.45
CA PHE A 234 -7.80 -15.34 3.46
C PHE A 234 -8.02 -13.87 3.07
N SER A 235 -8.15 -12.97 4.05
CA SER A 235 -8.36 -11.54 3.82
C SER A 235 -7.21 -10.89 3.05
N VAL A 236 -5.97 -11.12 3.49
CA VAL A 236 -4.76 -10.57 2.86
C VAL A 236 -4.59 -11.08 1.43
N SER A 237 -4.72 -12.40 1.24
CA SER A 237 -4.58 -13.02 -0.08
C SER A 237 -5.70 -12.56 -1.02
N TYR A 238 -6.93 -12.51 -0.53
CA TYR A 238 -8.09 -12.05 -1.28
C TYR A 238 -7.92 -10.60 -1.77
N LEU A 239 -7.60 -9.67 -0.88
CA LEU A 239 -7.42 -8.25 -1.23
C LEU A 239 -6.28 -8.05 -2.24
N THR A 240 -5.18 -8.78 -2.08
CA THR A 240 -4.03 -8.70 -2.99
C THR A 240 -4.36 -9.26 -4.37
N MET A 241 -5.04 -10.41 -4.42
CA MET A 241 -5.51 -11.00 -5.68
C MET A 241 -6.51 -10.09 -6.37
N LEU A 242 -7.44 -9.50 -5.61
CA LEU A 242 -8.42 -8.58 -6.13
C LEU A 242 -7.77 -7.31 -6.70
N ALA A 243 -6.81 -6.73 -5.99
CA ALA A 243 -6.04 -5.59 -6.45
C ALA A 243 -5.32 -5.89 -7.76
N TRP A 244 -4.70 -7.07 -7.87
CA TRP A 244 -4.03 -7.51 -9.09
C TRP A 244 -5.01 -7.66 -10.26
N LEU A 245 -6.18 -8.26 -10.05
CA LEU A 245 -7.21 -8.42 -11.10
C LEU A 245 -7.74 -7.06 -11.58
N VAL A 246 -8.09 -6.16 -10.65
CA VAL A 246 -8.66 -4.84 -10.98
C VAL A 246 -7.64 -3.98 -11.72
N ALA A 247 -6.41 -3.92 -11.23
CA ALA A 247 -5.37 -3.11 -11.84
C ALA A 247 -4.93 -3.67 -13.21
N THR A 248 -4.87 -5.00 -13.36
CA THR A 248 -4.59 -5.65 -14.64
C THR A 248 -5.72 -5.39 -15.64
N LEU A 249 -6.97 -5.53 -15.22
CA LEU A 249 -8.13 -5.23 -16.08
C LEU A 249 -8.07 -3.78 -16.56
N PHE A 250 -7.83 -2.82 -15.66
CA PHE A 250 -7.70 -1.41 -16.02
C PHE A 250 -6.60 -1.17 -17.05
N TYR A 251 -5.39 -1.71 -16.82
CA TYR A 251 -4.28 -1.55 -17.74
C TYR A 251 -4.59 -2.15 -19.12
N GLN A 252 -5.14 -3.36 -19.17
CA GLN A 252 -5.44 -4.07 -20.41
C GLN A 252 -6.57 -3.40 -21.21
N VAL A 253 -7.59 -2.87 -20.53
CA VAL A 253 -8.62 -2.04 -21.17
C VAL A 253 -8.01 -0.77 -21.75
N SER A 254 -7.03 -0.18 -21.07
CA SER A 254 -6.39 1.05 -21.55
C SER A 254 -5.52 0.84 -22.79
N ILE A 255 -4.90 -0.33 -22.96
CA ILE A 255 -4.04 -0.64 -24.12
C ILE A 255 -4.74 -1.42 -25.23
N ILE A 256 -6.06 -1.66 -25.10
CA ILE A 256 -6.85 -2.47 -26.05
C ILE A 256 -6.77 -1.95 -27.49
N ALA A 257 -6.65 -0.63 -27.67
CA ALA A 257 -6.53 0.00 -28.99
C ALA A 257 -5.16 -0.24 -29.65
N ILE A 258 -4.13 -0.58 -28.86
CA ILE A 258 -2.75 -0.77 -29.33
C ILE A 258 -2.47 -2.26 -29.56
N GLN A 259 -2.92 -3.14 -28.64
CA GLN A 259 -2.65 -4.59 -28.68
C GLN A 259 -3.91 -5.42 -28.40
N PRO A 260 -4.88 -5.48 -29.33
CA PRO A 260 -6.21 -6.03 -29.07
C PRO A 260 -6.20 -7.53 -28.74
N ALA A 261 -5.36 -8.32 -29.40
CA ALA A 261 -5.33 -9.79 -29.21
C ALA A 261 -4.87 -10.18 -27.79
N VAL A 262 -3.81 -9.55 -27.28
CA VAL A 262 -3.25 -9.84 -25.96
C VAL A 262 -4.19 -9.34 -24.87
N SER A 263 -4.73 -8.12 -25.03
CA SER A 263 -5.65 -7.54 -24.05
C SER A 263 -6.95 -8.31 -23.92
N LEU A 264 -7.52 -8.79 -25.03
CA LEU A 264 -8.72 -9.65 -24.97
C LEU A 264 -8.45 -10.98 -24.25
N GLY A 265 -7.28 -11.60 -24.47
CA GLY A 265 -6.88 -12.81 -23.76
C GLY A 265 -6.82 -12.60 -22.25
N TRP A 266 -6.19 -11.52 -21.79
CA TRP A 266 -6.13 -11.17 -20.37
C TRP A 266 -7.49 -10.82 -19.78
N ILE A 267 -8.31 -10.03 -20.48
CA ILE A 267 -9.64 -9.64 -20.00
C ILE A 267 -10.53 -10.88 -19.82
N LEU A 268 -10.52 -11.81 -20.79
CA LEU A 268 -11.26 -13.06 -20.68
C LEU A 268 -10.74 -13.94 -19.53
N GLY A 269 -9.43 -14.09 -19.41
CA GLY A 269 -8.81 -14.84 -18.31
C GLY A 269 -9.17 -14.29 -16.93
N ILE A 270 -9.08 -12.96 -16.75
CA ILE A 270 -9.44 -12.28 -15.50
C ILE A 270 -10.92 -12.40 -15.21
N SER A 271 -11.78 -12.24 -16.22
CA SER A 271 -13.22 -12.40 -16.05
C SER A 271 -13.58 -13.82 -15.62
N LEU A 272 -12.90 -14.85 -16.15
CA LEU A 272 -13.09 -16.24 -15.73
C LEU A 272 -12.61 -16.47 -14.30
N ILE A 273 -11.45 -15.94 -13.93
CA ILE A 273 -10.92 -16.02 -12.56
C ILE A 273 -11.88 -15.35 -11.58
N PHE A 274 -12.35 -14.14 -11.91
CA PHE A 274 -13.30 -13.40 -11.08
C PHE A 274 -14.64 -14.12 -10.95
N PHE A 275 -15.14 -14.71 -12.04
CA PHE A 275 -16.36 -15.51 -12.03
C PHE A 275 -16.22 -16.79 -11.19
N GLY A 276 -15.09 -17.50 -11.35
CA GLY A 276 -14.77 -18.68 -10.54
C GLY A 276 -14.67 -18.32 -9.05
N PHE A 277 -14.01 -17.21 -8.73
CA PHE A 277 -13.91 -16.69 -7.39
C PHE A 277 -15.29 -16.32 -6.81
N TYR A 278 -16.13 -15.60 -7.57
CA TYR A 278 -17.50 -15.27 -7.18
C TYR A 278 -18.33 -16.53 -6.89
N LYS A 279 -18.21 -17.58 -7.72
CA LYS A 279 -18.87 -18.87 -7.49
C LYS A 279 -18.36 -19.59 -6.26
N THR A 280 -17.06 -19.53 -5.98
CA THR A 280 -16.48 -20.08 -4.74
C THR A 280 -17.03 -19.37 -3.52
N LEU A 281 -17.13 -18.03 -3.53
CA LEU A 281 -17.74 -17.27 -2.45
C LEU A 281 -19.20 -17.62 -2.19
N GLN A 282 -19.98 -17.91 -3.24
CA GLN A 282 -21.38 -18.34 -3.09
C GLN A 282 -21.51 -19.71 -2.42
N LYS A 283 -20.50 -20.57 -2.51
CA LYS A 283 -20.50 -21.89 -1.87
C LYS A 283 -20.14 -21.83 -0.39
N ILE A 284 -19.53 -20.75 0.07
CA ILE A 284 -19.24 -20.52 1.48
C ILE A 284 -20.57 -20.13 2.15
N LYS A 285 -21.22 -21.10 2.81
CA LYS A 285 -22.47 -20.85 3.52
C LYS A 285 -22.21 -19.96 4.75
N PRO A 286 -22.99 -18.88 4.95
CA PRO A 286 -22.99 -18.16 6.21
C PRO A 286 -23.60 -19.07 7.27
N GLY A 287 -22.77 -19.55 8.21
CA GLY A 287 -23.19 -20.41 9.32
C GLY A 287 -22.47 -21.76 9.42
N GLU A 288 -21.79 -22.24 8.37
CA GLU A 288 -20.95 -23.44 8.42
C GLU A 288 -19.46 -23.10 8.33
N THR A 289 -18.98 -22.21 9.19
CA THR A 289 -17.55 -22.11 9.48
C THR A 289 -17.33 -21.68 10.92
N PHE A 290 -17.08 -22.69 11.77
CA PHE A 290 -16.16 -22.74 12.92
C PHE A 290 -16.08 -21.52 13.86
#